data_AF-A0AA39P520-F1
#
_entry.id   AF-A0AA39P520-F1
#
_cell.length_a   1.000
_cell.length_b   1.000
_cell.length_c   1.000
_cell.angle_alpha   90.00
_cell.angle_beta   90.00
_cell.angle_gamma   90.00
#
_symmetry.space_group_name_H-M   'P 1'
#
loop_
_entity.id
_entity.type
_entity.pdbx_description
1 polymer ?
#
loop_
_entity_poly.entity_id
_entity_poly.type
_entity_poly.pdbx_seq_one_letter_code
_entity_poly.pdbx_strand_id
1 'polypeptide(L)'
;MPPRRLWDLYSNRVVPQWIAPESRWKAPWAISHAWMNIKDRIDDTDLDLVRIEMLNLGAEYVWLDVLCLRQKGGRGEDIRGEEWRLDVPTIGHTCYFSGLGRPLSFTVTDFEGDRCCGSLAGIWAGEKDLKEDVLVIFQEHLTSLEDIMPITGAQCTDNLFAVLMHMQKRVSENPVDKVAGLGMLPAYYEMQSLEDAWTALVNVMRGEYRGQMLLWYPEPGKGRRKWRPSWEQIMTELLPIYDSPLREDVHRDEETDTDWYEGVNIEKGYVCGLAKGSMERSVRRGELVVEDSAGMVHTFEVVATHQYPIPEDIYTLISGSWELGYWIIGRRMPDQSFTKVSTLRMSEQTERIQRLARLGVGKWSRNCLS
;
A
#
# COMPACT_ATOMS: atom_id res chain seq x y z
N MET A 1 1.59 14.09 -5.50
CA MET A 1 2.10 15.46 -5.65
C MET A 1 3.53 15.35 -6.15
N PRO A 2 3.90 15.99 -7.27
CA PRO A 2 5.26 15.92 -7.77
C PRO A 2 6.23 16.78 -6.94
N PRO A 3 7.54 16.47 -6.91
CA PRO A 3 8.52 17.21 -6.13
C PRO A 3 8.64 18.65 -6.61
N ARG A 4 8.68 19.64 -5.71
CA ARG A 4 8.67 21.07 -6.06
C ARG A 4 9.95 21.54 -6.77
N ARG A 5 11.07 20.89 -6.43
CA ARG A 5 12.40 21.22 -6.91
C ARG A 5 13.09 19.94 -7.37
N LEU A 6 13.84 20.07 -8.45
CA LEU A 6 14.65 19.01 -9.01
C LEU A 6 16.07 19.53 -9.18
N TRP A 7 17.05 18.66 -8.99
CA TRP A 7 18.42 18.93 -9.36
C TRP A 7 18.61 18.57 -10.83
N ASP A 8 18.78 19.59 -11.66
CA ASP A 8 19.21 19.44 -13.04
C ASP A 8 20.71 19.15 -13.04
N LEU A 9 21.04 17.91 -13.40
CA LEU A 9 22.40 17.41 -13.38
C LEU A 9 23.25 17.99 -14.51
N TYR A 10 22.67 18.39 -15.65
CA TYR A 10 23.45 19.00 -16.72
C TYR A 10 23.89 20.42 -16.35
N SER A 11 22.97 21.24 -15.83
CA SER A 11 23.29 22.60 -15.42
C SER A 11 23.90 22.72 -14.02
N ASN A 12 23.88 21.62 -13.24
CA ASN A 12 24.26 21.56 -11.83
C ASN A 12 23.49 22.59 -10.97
N ARG A 13 22.18 22.67 -11.17
CA ARG A 13 21.33 23.64 -10.47
C ARG A 13 20.05 23.00 -9.96
N VAL A 14 19.60 23.49 -8.81
CA VAL A 14 18.25 23.19 -8.32
C VAL A 14 17.27 24.08 -9.07
N VAL A 15 16.37 23.47 -9.81
CA VAL A 15 15.37 24.14 -10.64
C VAL A 15 13.96 23.84 -10.15
N PRO A 16 13.01 24.77 -10.32
CA PRO A 16 11.59 24.48 -10.12
C PRO A 16 11.13 23.33 -11.04
N GLN A 17 10.29 22.46 -10.50
CA GLN A 17 9.81 21.26 -11.20
C GLN A 17 9.20 21.52 -12.59
N TRP A 18 8.47 22.63 -12.74
CA TRP A 18 7.77 22.98 -13.99
C TRP A 18 8.72 23.26 -15.17
N ILE A 19 10.04 23.33 -14.92
CA ILE A 19 11.07 23.42 -15.97
C ILE A 19 11.34 22.04 -16.59
N ALA A 20 11.16 20.95 -15.85
CA ALA A 20 11.38 19.60 -16.36
C ALA A 20 10.20 19.15 -17.27
N PRO A 21 10.46 18.35 -18.31
CA PRO A 21 9.40 17.75 -19.13
C PRO A 21 8.45 16.88 -18.30
N GLU A 22 7.17 16.80 -18.69
CA GLU A 22 6.14 16.02 -18.00
C GLU A 22 6.48 14.53 -17.83
N SER A 23 7.18 13.96 -18.80
CA SER A 23 7.68 12.58 -18.72
C SER A 23 8.75 12.37 -17.65
N ARG A 24 9.47 13.42 -17.23
CA ARG A 24 10.62 13.35 -16.30
C ARG A 24 10.26 13.71 -14.86
N TRP A 25 9.29 14.58 -14.61
CA TRP A 25 8.85 14.90 -13.24
C TRP A 25 7.75 13.98 -12.68
N LYS A 26 7.08 13.18 -13.53
CA LYS A 26 6.11 12.17 -13.07
C LYS A 26 6.78 10.96 -12.38
N ALA A 27 8.06 10.72 -12.62
CA ALA A 27 8.83 9.68 -11.93
C ALA A 27 10.31 10.09 -11.87
N PRO A 28 10.67 11.12 -11.10
CA PRO A 28 12.04 11.56 -11.01
C PRO A 28 12.85 10.51 -10.24
N TRP A 29 14.12 10.39 -10.63
CA TRP A 29 15.08 9.59 -9.88
C TRP A 29 15.29 10.26 -8.53
N ALA A 30 15.46 9.49 -7.45
CA ALA A 30 15.65 10.04 -6.12
C ALA A 30 16.84 9.47 -5.37
N ILE A 31 17.47 10.34 -4.59
CA ILE A 31 18.56 10.00 -3.68
C ILE A 31 18.20 10.55 -2.31
N SER A 32 18.29 9.73 -1.28
CA SER A 32 17.78 10.06 0.05
C SER A 32 18.57 9.41 1.19
N HIS A 33 18.57 10.07 2.36
CA HIS A 33 19.13 9.60 3.63
C HIS A 33 18.06 9.21 4.66
N ALA A 34 16.79 9.47 4.40
CA ALA A 34 15.69 9.22 5.33
C ALA A 34 15.72 7.80 5.93
N TRP A 35 16.24 6.83 5.18
CA TRP A 35 16.31 5.42 5.55
C TRP A 35 17.69 4.98 6.04
N MET A 36 18.70 5.85 6.01
CA MET A 36 20.04 5.53 6.54
C MET A 36 20.13 5.83 8.03
N ASN A 37 20.86 4.98 8.76
CA ASN A 37 21.21 5.19 10.17
C ASN A 37 22.08 6.44 10.32
N ILE A 38 21.83 7.25 11.36
CA ILE A 38 22.56 8.50 11.65
C ILE A 38 24.07 8.27 11.69
N LYS A 39 24.54 7.13 12.20
CA LYS A 39 25.98 6.81 12.27
C LYS A 39 26.62 6.58 10.91
N ASP A 40 25.80 6.25 9.91
CA ASP A 40 26.22 5.96 8.55
C ASP A 40 25.93 7.14 7.60
N ARG A 41 25.24 8.18 8.08
CA ARG A 41 25.11 9.47 7.40
C ARG A 41 26.46 10.17 7.48
N ILE A 42 27.19 10.21 6.37
CA ILE A 42 28.33 11.12 6.24
C ILE A 42 27.77 12.45 5.73
N ASP A 43 27.94 13.51 6.50
CA ASP A 43 27.55 14.88 6.12
C ASP A 43 28.46 15.50 5.05
N ASP A 44 29.37 14.72 4.46
CA ASP A 44 30.54 15.18 3.70
C ASP A 44 30.74 14.35 2.41
N THR A 45 29.64 13.97 1.76
CA THR A 45 29.75 13.45 0.38
C THR A 45 29.85 14.61 -0.60
N ASP A 46 30.86 14.56 -1.46
CA ASP A 46 30.96 15.39 -2.65
C ASP A 46 29.76 15.15 -3.61
N LEU A 47 28.89 16.16 -3.70
CA LEU A 47 27.75 16.17 -4.62
C LEU A 47 28.21 16.02 -6.08
N ASP A 48 29.42 16.43 -6.45
CA ASP A 48 29.90 16.27 -7.81
C ASP A 48 30.11 14.79 -8.17
N LEU A 49 30.51 13.93 -7.23
CA LEU A 49 30.59 12.48 -7.47
C LEU A 49 29.21 11.87 -7.67
N VAL A 50 28.24 12.26 -6.85
CA VAL A 50 26.84 11.82 -6.98
C VAL A 50 26.25 12.23 -8.32
N ARG A 51 26.55 13.45 -8.75
CA ARG A 51 26.14 13.98 -10.04
C ARG A 51 26.75 13.17 -11.20
N ILE A 52 28.04 12.87 -11.14
CA ILE A 52 28.73 12.06 -12.16
C ILE A 52 28.10 10.68 -12.29
N GLU A 53 27.88 10.00 -11.16
CA GLU A 53 27.24 8.69 -11.15
C GLU A 53 25.84 8.74 -11.76
N MET A 54 25.00 9.71 -11.35
CA MET A 54 23.64 9.83 -11.88
C MET A 54 23.62 10.19 -13.38
N LEU A 55 24.55 11.03 -13.85
CA LEU A 55 24.71 11.33 -15.27
C LEU A 55 25.13 10.09 -16.08
N ASN A 56 26.03 9.26 -15.55
CA ASN A 56 26.45 8.00 -16.18
C ASN A 56 25.29 7.01 -16.30
N LEU A 57 24.37 7.05 -15.33
CA LEU A 57 23.15 6.25 -15.34
C LEU A 57 22.05 6.83 -16.28
N GLY A 58 22.29 7.98 -16.91
CA GLY A 58 21.35 8.62 -17.83
C GLY A 58 20.28 9.49 -17.17
N ALA A 59 20.45 9.81 -15.88
CA ALA A 59 19.58 10.76 -15.20
C ALA A 59 19.83 12.18 -15.72
N GLU A 60 18.75 12.93 -15.89
CA GLU A 60 18.77 14.35 -16.27
C GLU A 60 18.35 15.23 -15.07
N TYR A 61 17.27 14.81 -14.42
CA TYR A 61 16.71 15.44 -13.22
C TYR A 61 16.65 14.43 -12.09
N VAL A 62 17.11 14.84 -10.91
CA VAL A 62 17.09 14.02 -9.69
C VAL A 62 16.42 14.80 -8.56
N TRP A 63 15.56 14.14 -7.79
CA TRP A 63 15.12 14.64 -6.50
C TRP A 63 16.15 14.23 -5.43
N LEU A 64 16.70 15.20 -4.71
CA LEU A 64 17.78 14.95 -3.77
C LEU A 64 17.37 15.33 -2.34
N ASP A 65 17.24 14.34 -1.46
CA ASP A 65 16.84 14.55 -0.06
C ASP A 65 17.90 15.24 0.77
N VAL A 66 19.21 15.11 0.49
CA VAL A 66 20.23 15.76 1.34
C VAL A 66 20.12 17.28 1.30
N LEU A 67 19.47 17.82 0.26
CA LEU A 67 19.16 19.23 0.13
C LEU A 67 17.81 19.61 0.76
N CYS A 68 16.99 18.62 1.17
CA CYS A 68 15.59 18.79 1.54
C CYS A 68 15.17 18.16 2.89
N LEU A 69 15.93 17.23 3.52
CA LEU A 69 15.61 16.56 4.81
C LEU A 69 16.61 16.88 5.95
N ARG A 70 16.29 16.49 7.20
CA ARG A 70 16.99 16.95 8.44
C ARG A 70 18.39 16.43 8.46
N GLN A 71 19.26 17.32 8.85
CA GLN A 71 20.23 17.05 9.90
C GLN A 71 19.74 17.80 11.15
N LYS A 72 19.45 17.08 12.24
CA LYS A 72 19.13 17.69 13.54
C LYS A 72 20.30 18.57 13.97
N GLY A 73 20.04 19.82 14.35
CA GLY A 73 21.07 20.76 14.83
C GLY A 73 21.70 21.67 13.79
N GLY A 74 21.06 21.86 12.63
CA GLY A 74 21.51 22.77 11.57
C GLY A 74 20.94 24.20 11.65
N ARG A 75 21.44 25.13 10.81
CA ARG A 75 20.84 26.47 10.67
C ARG A 75 19.51 26.39 9.89
N GLY A 76 18.50 27.17 10.30
CA GLY A 76 17.21 27.30 9.60
C GLY A 76 16.20 26.17 9.87
N GLU A 77 16.20 25.58 11.07
CA GLU A 77 15.25 24.52 11.45
C GLU A 77 13.78 24.93 11.34
N ASP A 78 13.47 26.21 11.54
CA ASP A 78 12.14 26.79 11.43
C ASP A 78 11.61 26.79 10.00
N ILE A 79 12.45 27.07 9.00
CA ILE A 79 12.08 27.07 7.57
C ILE A 79 11.94 25.63 7.05
N ARG A 80 12.77 24.70 7.57
CA ARG A 80 12.80 23.30 7.13
C ARG A 80 11.52 22.54 7.48
N GLY A 81 10.88 22.82 8.62
CA GLY A 81 9.60 22.20 8.97
C GLY A 81 8.51 22.44 7.92
N GLU A 82 8.47 23.64 7.33
CA GLU A 82 7.52 24.00 6.28
C GLU A 82 7.87 23.39 4.91
N GLU A 83 9.17 23.29 4.57
CA GLU A 83 9.61 22.60 3.35
C GLU A 83 9.22 21.11 3.41
N TRP A 84 9.45 20.46 4.54
CA TRP A 84 9.17 19.04 4.72
C TRP A 84 7.73 18.66 4.68
N ARG A 85 6.89 19.52 5.27
CA ARG A 85 5.44 19.34 5.26
C ARG A 85 4.95 19.05 3.85
N LEU A 86 5.61 19.62 2.85
CA LEU A 86 5.26 19.50 1.43
C LEU A 86 6.16 18.50 0.67
N ASP A 87 7.44 18.39 1.00
CA ASP A 87 8.40 17.61 0.22
C ASP A 87 8.53 16.14 0.69
N VAL A 88 8.39 15.84 1.99
CA VAL A 88 8.44 14.45 2.50
C VAL A 88 7.40 13.53 1.83
N PRO A 89 6.15 13.97 1.60
CA PRO A 89 5.19 13.12 0.91
C PRO A 89 5.52 12.75 -0.55
N THR A 90 6.49 13.45 -1.15
CA THR A 90 6.95 13.19 -2.53
C THR A 90 7.93 12.02 -2.62
N ILE A 91 8.50 11.58 -1.47
CA ILE A 91 9.47 10.48 -1.38
C ILE A 91 8.93 9.18 -1.98
N GLY A 92 7.69 8.80 -1.67
CA GLY A 92 7.13 7.53 -2.15
C GLY A 92 6.76 7.50 -3.64
N HIS A 93 7.02 8.58 -4.40
CA HIS A 93 6.76 8.65 -5.85
C HIS A 93 8.04 8.56 -6.70
N THR A 94 9.17 8.22 -6.08
CA THR A 94 10.49 8.29 -6.72
C THR A 94 11.24 6.96 -6.67
N CYS A 95 12.02 6.67 -7.71
CA CYS A 95 12.91 5.50 -7.74
C CYS A 95 14.15 5.79 -6.89
N TYR A 96 14.34 5.01 -5.82
CA TYR A 96 15.31 5.30 -4.76
C TYR A 96 16.69 4.70 -5.04
N PHE A 97 17.75 5.51 -4.92
CA PHE A 97 19.13 5.05 -4.78
C PHE A 97 19.64 5.33 -3.36
N SER A 98 20.09 4.28 -2.67
CA SER A 98 20.76 4.41 -1.37
C SER A 98 22.18 4.94 -1.56
N GLY A 99 22.47 6.13 -1.03
CA GLY A 99 23.83 6.62 -0.82
C GLY A 99 24.26 7.77 -1.73
N LEU A 100 24.64 8.88 -1.10
CA LEU A 100 25.47 9.90 -1.71
C LEU A 100 26.90 9.35 -1.86
N GLY A 101 27.28 8.85 -3.04
CA GLY A 101 28.68 8.87 -3.50
C GLY A 101 29.68 7.98 -2.76
N ARG A 102 29.24 7.04 -1.94
CA ARG A 102 30.09 5.86 -1.63
C ARG A 102 30.05 4.91 -2.83
N PRO A 103 31.12 4.12 -3.09
CA PRO A 103 30.94 2.89 -3.85
C PRO A 103 29.76 2.16 -3.23
N LEU A 104 28.85 1.62 -4.04
CA LEU A 104 27.81 0.72 -3.56
C LEU A 104 28.49 -0.47 -2.89
N SER A 105 28.86 -0.35 -1.62
CA SER A 105 29.42 -1.43 -0.83
C SER A 105 28.23 -2.27 -0.39
N PHE A 106 27.69 -3.04 -1.32
CA PHE A 106 26.78 -4.09 -0.96
C PHE A 106 27.59 -5.14 -0.20
N THR A 107 27.56 -5.10 1.12
CA THR A 107 27.87 -6.30 1.90
C THR A 107 26.59 -7.11 2.04
N VAL A 108 26.71 -8.43 2.19
CA VAL A 108 25.57 -9.35 2.43
C VAL A 108 24.64 -8.81 3.54
N THR A 109 25.24 -8.17 4.55
CA THR A 109 24.55 -7.56 5.69
C THR A 109 23.71 -6.31 5.35
N ASP A 110 23.96 -5.63 4.23
CA ASP A 110 23.22 -4.42 3.84
C ASP A 110 21.86 -4.74 3.20
N PHE A 111 21.69 -5.94 2.65
CA PHE A 111 20.40 -6.48 2.18
C PHE A 111 19.58 -7.15 3.29
N GLU A 112 20.24 -7.53 4.38
CA GLU A 112 19.61 -8.08 5.59
C GLU A 112 19.15 -6.99 6.57
N GLY A 113 19.57 -5.74 6.34
CA GLY A 113 19.26 -4.63 7.22
C GLY A 113 17.84 -4.09 7.04
N ASP A 114 17.06 -4.06 8.13
CA ASP A 114 15.70 -3.52 8.21
C ASP A 114 15.53 -2.04 7.76
N ARG A 115 16.63 -1.37 7.41
CA ARG A 115 16.66 0.05 7.05
C ARG A 115 16.90 0.30 5.55
N CYS A 116 17.23 -0.73 4.77
CA CYS A 116 17.48 -0.55 3.34
C CYS A 116 16.17 -0.46 2.56
N CYS A 117 15.99 0.61 1.76
CA CYS A 117 14.89 0.75 0.80
C CYS A 117 15.18 -0.03 -0.51
N GLY A 118 15.77 -1.23 -0.38
CA GLY A 118 16.25 -2.07 -1.46
C GLY A 118 15.11 -2.72 -2.26
N SER A 119 14.34 -1.91 -2.99
CA SER A 119 13.41 -2.41 -4.00
C SER A 119 13.48 -1.64 -5.32
N LEU A 120 14.18 -0.50 -5.38
CA LEU A 120 14.34 0.29 -6.63
C LEU A 120 15.79 0.68 -6.96
N ALA A 121 16.74 0.54 -6.03
CA ALA A 121 18.14 0.92 -6.26
C ALA A 121 18.93 -0.06 -7.17
N GLY A 122 18.36 -1.24 -7.44
CA GLY A 122 19.10 -2.34 -8.03
C GLY A 122 19.09 -2.44 -9.54
N ILE A 123 18.34 -1.61 -10.27
CA ILE A 123 18.14 -1.92 -11.70
C ILE A 123 19.29 -1.37 -12.58
N TRP A 124 20.15 -0.47 -12.09
CA TRP A 124 21.11 0.21 -12.99
C TRP A 124 22.51 0.47 -12.42
N ALA A 125 22.90 -0.08 -11.27
CA ALA A 125 24.32 -0.07 -10.90
C ALA A 125 25.08 -0.89 -11.94
N GLY A 126 25.85 -0.21 -12.80
CA GLY A 126 26.57 -0.85 -13.89
C GLY A 126 27.30 -2.10 -13.42
N GLU A 127 27.14 -3.17 -14.20
CA GLU A 127 27.63 -4.54 -14.02
C GLU A 127 29.14 -4.69 -13.75
N LYS A 128 29.88 -3.59 -13.61
CA LYS A 128 31.34 -3.57 -13.81
C LYS A 128 32.20 -3.64 -12.55
N ASP A 129 31.65 -3.53 -11.33
CA ASP A 129 32.49 -3.57 -10.11
C ASP A 129 31.85 -4.31 -8.90
N LEU A 130 30.80 -5.12 -9.11
CA LEU A 130 30.21 -5.94 -8.05
C LEU A 130 30.94 -7.29 -7.95
N LYS A 131 31.32 -7.71 -6.74
CA LYS A 131 31.85 -9.07 -6.50
C LYS A 131 30.78 -10.10 -6.85
N GLU A 132 31.16 -11.22 -7.47
CA GLU A 132 30.25 -12.32 -7.89
C GLU A 132 29.22 -12.69 -6.80
N ASP A 133 29.65 -12.79 -5.54
CA ASP A 133 28.81 -13.18 -4.41
C ASP A 133 27.68 -12.18 -4.13
N VAL A 134 27.92 -10.89 -4.40
CA VAL A 134 26.95 -9.80 -4.26
C VAL A 134 25.97 -9.82 -5.43
N LEU A 135 26.43 -10.13 -6.65
CA LEU A 135 25.59 -10.26 -7.83
C LEU A 135 24.58 -11.39 -7.69
N VAL A 136 24.97 -12.52 -7.10
CA VAL A 136 24.08 -13.67 -6.84
C VAL A 136 22.98 -13.29 -5.85
N ILE A 137 23.33 -12.70 -4.70
CA ILE A 137 22.34 -12.27 -3.69
C ILE A 137 21.41 -11.20 -4.24
N PHE A 138 21.95 -10.27 -5.03
CA PHE A 138 21.20 -9.21 -5.69
C PHE A 138 20.24 -9.75 -6.75
N GLN A 139 20.65 -10.73 -7.55
CA GLN A 139 19.79 -11.43 -8.51
C GLN A 139 18.73 -12.26 -7.80
N GLU A 140 19.04 -12.95 -6.71
CA GLU A 140 18.05 -13.66 -5.89
C GLU A 140 17.03 -12.70 -5.27
N HIS A 141 17.46 -11.52 -4.79
CA HIS A 141 16.58 -10.49 -4.25
C HIS A 141 15.72 -9.83 -5.35
N LEU A 142 16.31 -9.54 -6.51
CA LEU A 142 15.58 -9.02 -7.68
C LEU A 142 14.58 -10.04 -8.22
N THR A 143 14.93 -11.32 -8.30
CA THR A 143 14.00 -12.39 -8.69
C THR A 143 12.83 -12.49 -7.70
N SER A 144 13.07 -12.26 -6.39
CA SER A 144 11.99 -12.16 -5.39
C SER A 144 11.10 -10.90 -5.54
N LEU A 145 11.61 -9.85 -6.20
CA LEU A 145 10.93 -8.58 -6.45
C LEU A 145 10.27 -8.53 -7.85
N GLU A 146 10.75 -9.31 -8.80
CA GLU A 146 10.16 -9.49 -10.14
C GLU A 146 8.76 -10.11 -10.06
N ASP A 147 8.49 -10.93 -9.02
CA ASP A 147 7.15 -11.42 -8.70
C ASP A 147 6.20 -10.33 -8.15
N ILE A 148 6.73 -9.15 -7.77
CA ILE A 148 6.00 -8.08 -7.07
C ILE A 148 5.80 -6.82 -7.95
N MET A 149 6.66 -6.57 -8.96
CA MET A 149 6.61 -5.39 -9.82
C MET A 149 6.81 -5.74 -11.30
N PRO A 150 5.84 -5.49 -12.21
CA PRO A 150 6.13 -5.53 -13.62
C PRO A 150 7.06 -4.36 -13.98
N ILE A 151 8.21 -4.72 -14.54
CA ILE A 151 9.31 -3.87 -14.99
C ILE A 151 8.82 -2.92 -16.11
N THR A 152 8.10 -1.87 -15.76
CA THR A 152 7.89 -0.69 -16.60
C THR A 152 7.75 0.52 -15.70
N GLY A 153 8.54 1.56 -15.96
CA GLY A 153 8.63 2.74 -15.10
C GLY A 153 7.27 3.37 -14.74
N ALA A 154 7.23 3.94 -13.54
CA ALA A 154 6.17 4.80 -13.00
C ALA A 154 4.85 4.15 -12.53
N GLN A 155 4.72 2.82 -12.47
CA GLN A 155 3.54 2.19 -11.86
C GLN A 155 3.89 1.62 -10.48
N CYS A 156 3.33 2.24 -9.42
CA CYS A 156 3.20 1.61 -8.11
C CYS A 156 2.61 0.20 -8.29
N THR A 157 3.09 -0.77 -7.52
CA THR A 157 2.60 -2.15 -7.53
C THR A 157 1.06 -2.18 -7.56
N ASP A 158 0.45 -3.04 -8.37
CA ASP A 158 -1.01 -3.28 -8.32
C ASP A 158 -1.45 -3.90 -6.98
N ASN A 159 -0.51 -4.21 -6.09
CA ASN A 159 -0.71 -4.89 -4.83
C ASN A 159 -0.26 -4.03 -3.64
N LEU A 160 -1.23 -3.50 -2.91
CA LEU A 160 -1.02 -2.70 -1.70
C LEU A 160 -0.39 -3.54 -0.58
N PHE A 161 -0.87 -4.76 -0.35
CA PHE A 161 -0.44 -5.55 0.81
C PHE A 161 1.00 -6.02 0.69
N ALA A 162 1.52 -6.28 -0.51
CA ALA A 162 2.96 -6.50 -0.68
C ALA A 162 3.78 -5.32 -0.18
N VAL A 163 3.41 -4.09 -0.56
CA VAL A 163 4.11 -2.88 -0.09
C VAL A 163 4.02 -2.76 1.43
N LEU A 164 2.83 -3.00 2.01
CA LEU A 164 2.63 -2.95 3.46
C LEU A 164 3.46 -4.03 4.19
N MET A 165 3.57 -5.25 3.66
CA MET A 165 4.42 -6.32 4.21
C MET A 165 5.90 -5.92 4.20
N HIS A 166 6.36 -5.19 3.18
CA HIS A 166 7.71 -4.63 3.18
C HIS A 166 7.85 -3.53 4.25
N MET A 167 6.84 -2.68 4.44
CA MET A 167 6.87 -1.64 5.50
C MET A 167 6.86 -2.22 6.91
N GLN A 168 6.21 -3.36 7.14
CA GLN A 168 6.24 -4.08 8.43
C GLN A 168 7.67 -4.35 8.91
N LYS A 169 8.52 -4.84 8.00
CA LYS A 169 9.90 -5.23 8.27
C LYS A 169 10.84 -4.05 8.44
N ARG A 170 10.44 -2.84 8.03
CA ARG A 170 11.34 -1.69 7.99
C ARG A 170 11.57 -1.06 9.38
N VAL A 171 12.65 -0.31 9.53
CA VAL A 171 12.91 0.57 10.68
C VAL A 171 13.10 1.99 10.18
N SER A 172 12.42 2.95 10.80
CA SER A 172 12.53 4.38 10.50
C SER A 172 13.04 5.16 11.70
N GLU A 173 13.58 6.36 11.48
CA GLU A 173 14.00 7.25 12.56
C GLU A 173 12.77 7.81 13.31
N ASN A 174 11.77 8.31 12.57
CA ASN A 174 10.47 8.67 13.13
C ASN A 174 9.43 7.63 12.67
N PRO A 175 8.53 7.17 13.55
CA PRO A 175 7.50 6.21 13.17
C PRO A 175 6.62 6.67 12.00
N VAL A 176 6.34 7.98 11.89
CA VAL A 176 5.51 8.59 10.83
C VAL A 176 6.16 8.41 9.45
N ASP A 177 7.48 8.27 9.38
CA ASP A 177 8.21 8.14 8.12
C ASP A 177 7.83 6.84 7.38
N LYS A 178 7.41 5.79 8.10
CA LYS A 178 6.87 4.57 7.46
C LYS A 178 5.60 4.84 6.67
N VAL A 179 4.71 5.68 7.21
CA VAL A 179 3.48 6.09 6.52
C VAL A 179 3.83 6.99 5.34
N ALA A 180 4.75 7.94 5.53
CA ALA A 180 5.20 8.82 4.46
C ALA A 180 5.90 8.08 3.31
N GLY A 181 6.63 7.01 3.64
CA GLY A 181 7.32 6.15 2.68
C GLY A 181 6.39 5.37 1.75
N LEU A 182 5.11 5.24 2.08
CA LEU A 182 4.09 4.68 1.19
C LEU A 182 3.68 5.66 0.06
N GLY A 183 4.16 6.91 0.14
CA GLY A 183 3.89 7.97 -0.81
C GLY A 183 2.55 8.67 -0.57
N MET A 184 2.39 9.88 -1.11
CA MET A 184 1.10 10.58 -1.20
C MET A 184 0.45 11.06 0.11
N LEU A 185 1.19 11.28 1.21
CA LEU A 185 0.61 12.08 2.30
C LEU A 185 0.24 13.50 1.80
N PRO A 186 -0.93 14.07 2.16
CA PRO A 186 -1.26 15.45 1.79
C PRO A 186 -0.30 16.46 2.41
N ALA A 187 0.14 16.17 3.64
CA ALA A 187 1.13 16.93 4.37
C ALA A 187 1.82 16.03 5.40
N TYR A 188 3.12 16.22 5.60
CA TYR A 188 3.86 15.56 6.66
C TYR A 188 3.92 16.44 7.90
N TYR A 189 3.55 15.89 9.06
CA TYR A 189 3.71 16.53 10.34
C TYR A 189 4.40 15.56 11.30
N GLU A 190 5.61 15.88 11.76
CA GLU A 190 6.40 14.98 12.61
C GLU A 190 5.66 14.57 13.90
N MET A 191 4.86 15.48 14.45
CA MET A 191 4.10 15.26 15.69
C MET A 191 2.69 14.68 15.47
N GLN A 192 2.29 14.38 14.23
CA GLN A 192 0.98 13.78 13.99
C GLN A 192 0.94 12.34 14.52
N SER A 193 -0.23 11.89 14.95
CA SER A 193 -0.40 10.50 15.30
C SER A 193 -0.25 9.62 14.05
N LEU A 194 0.26 8.40 14.24
CA LEU A 194 0.39 7.43 13.15
C LEU A 194 -0.93 7.10 12.48
N GLU A 195 -2.02 7.01 13.27
CA GLU A 195 -3.35 6.72 12.73
C GLU A 195 -3.92 7.92 11.95
N ASP A 196 -3.63 9.15 12.36
CA ASP A 196 -4.04 10.35 11.60
C ASP A 196 -3.26 10.44 10.29
N ALA A 197 -1.94 10.17 10.32
CA ALA A 197 -1.12 10.08 9.11
C ALA A 197 -1.67 9.01 8.15
N TRP A 198 -1.94 7.82 8.69
CA TRP A 198 -2.50 6.70 7.92
C TRP A 198 -3.85 7.06 7.34
N THR A 199 -4.74 7.67 8.12
CA THR A 199 -6.05 8.14 7.67
C THR A 199 -5.93 9.16 6.55
N ALA A 200 -5.04 10.16 6.70
CA ALA A 200 -4.78 11.15 5.67
C ALA A 200 -4.28 10.52 4.36
N LEU A 201 -3.39 9.52 4.47
CA LEU A 201 -2.91 8.75 3.33
C LEU A 201 -4.03 7.97 2.64
N VAL A 202 -4.81 7.18 3.38
CA VAL A 202 -5.90 6.37 2.78
C VAL A 202 -6.93 7.26 2.08
N ASN A 203 -7.21 8.44 2.62
CA ASN A 203 -8.18 9.38 2.03
C ASN A 203 -7.80 9.83 0.62
N VAL A 204 -6.51 9.94 0.30
CA VAL A 204 -6.02 10.37 -1.02
C VAL A 204 -5.46 9.23 -1.87
N MET A 205 -5.44 8.02 -1.32
CA MET A 205 -5.01 6.82 -2.01
C MET A 205 -5.99 6.46 -3.14
N ARG A 206 -5.48 5.83 -4.21
CA ARG A 206 -6.30 5.31 -5.33
C ARG A 206 -7.45 4.43 -4.80
N GLY A 207 -8.60 4.50 -5.48
CA GLY A 207 -9.79 3.72 -5.12
C GLY A 207 -9.51 2.22 -5.05
N GLU A 208 -8.70 1.70 -5.98
CA GLU A 208 -8.31 0.30 -6.09
C GLU A 208 -7.61 -0.23 -4.82
N TYR A 209 -6.69 0.55 -4.26
CA TYR A 209 -5.98 0.17 -3.03
C TYR A 209 -6.93 0.21 -1.82
N ARG A 210 -7.87 1.15 -1.80
CA ARG A 210 -8.95 1.15 -0.79
C ARG A 210 -9.87 -0.06 -0.96
N GLY A 211 -10.17 -0.46 -2.19
CA GLY A 211 -10.88 -1.70 -2.51
C GLY A 211 -10.16 -2.93 -1.96
N GLN A 212 -8.84 -3.03 -2.16
CA GLN A 212 -8.05 -4.13 -1.58
C GLN A 212 -8.19 -4.19 -0.05
N MET A 213 -8.16 -3.05 0.66
CA MET A 213 -8.41 -3.01 2.11
C MET A 213 -9.81 -3.52 2.48
N LEU A 214 -10.83 -3.14 1.71
CA LEU A 214 -12.20 -3.56 1.95
C LEU A 214 -12.39 -5.06 1.70
N LEU A 215 -11.84 -5.59 0.62
CA LEU A 215 -12.13 -6.94 0.11
C LEU A 215 -11.19 -8.03 0.63
N TRP A 216 -9.92 -7.70 0.92
CA TRP A 216 -8.93 -8.72 1.28
C TRP A 216 -8.55 -8.72 2.75
N TYR A 217 -8.51 -7.56 3.40
CA TYR A 217 -8.18 -7.54 4.82
C TYR A 217 -9.36 -8.13 5.62
N PRO A 218 -9.17 -9.20 6.39
CA PRO A 218 -10.30 -9.95 6.94
C PRO A 218 -10.93 -9.26 8.14
N GLU A 219 -10.16 -8.59 8.97
CA GLU A 219 -10.68 -8.02 10.22
C GLU A 219 -11.35 -6.66 10.00
N PRO A 220 -12.30 -6.26 10.85
CA PRO A 220 -12.76 -4.89 10.89
C PRO A 220 -11.65 -3.99 11.44
N GLY A 221 -11.63 -2.73 10.99
CA GLY A 221 -10.72 -1.71 11.49
C GLY A 221 -10.87 -1.46 12.99
N LYS A 222 -9.76 -1.28 13.70
CA LYS A 222 -9.77 -0.84 15.12
C LYS A 222 -10.16 0.63 15.26
N GLY A 223 -9.90 1.45 14.23
CA GLY A 223 -10.20 2.89 14.22
C GLY A 223 -11.68 3.25 14.02
N ARG A 224 -11.92 4.52 13.67
CA ARG A 224 -13.25 5.07 13.36
C ARG A 224 -13.87 4.41 12.13
N ARG A 225 -13.07 4.18 11.09
CA ARG A 225 -13.47 3.49 9.86
C ARG A 225 -13.31 1.98 10.05
N LYS A 226 -14.42 1.23 10.08
CA LYS A 226 -14.39 -0.23 10.30
C LYS A 226 -14.12 -1.02 9.03
N TRP A 227 -14.33 -0.40 7.87
CA TRP A 227 -14.15 -1.06 6.58
C TRP A 227 -12.68 -1.30 6.18
N ARG A 228 -11.73 -0.56 6.77
CA ARG A 228 -10.28 -0.64 6.51
C ARG A 228 -9.47 -0.94 7.76
N PRO A 229 -8.27 -1.55 7.66
CA PRO A 229 -7.37 -1.70 8.79
C PRO A 229 -6.85 -0.36 9.33
N SER A 230 -6.57 -0.35 10.63
CA SER A 230 -5.76 0.69 11.29
C SER A 230 -4.27 0.53 10.96
N TRP A 231 -3.47 1.57 11.21
CA TRP A 231 -2.02 1.48 11.07
C TRP A 231 -1.41 0.44 12.00
N GLU A 232 -1.91 0.35 13.24
CA GLU A 232 -1.47 -0.66 14.21
C GLU A 232 -1.68 -2.07 13.65
N GLN A 233 -2.89 -2.37 13.18
CA GLN A 233 -3.22 -3.65 12.54
C GLN A 233 -2.27 -3.99 11.39
N ILE A 234 -2.02 -3.02 10.51
CA ILE A 234 -1.09 -3.19 9.39
C ILE A 234 0.30 -3.55 9.86
N MET A 235 0.76 -3.00 10.98
CA MET A 235 2.12 -3.17 11.43
C MET A 235 2.33 -4.40 12.33
N THR A 236 1.28 -4.91 12.96
CA THR A 236 1.39 -5.99 13.96
C THR A 236 0.78 -7.32 13.52
N GLU A 237 -0.13 -7.33 12.55
CA GLU A 237 -0.90 -8.52 12.18
C GLU A 237 -0.45 -9.11 10.84
N LEU A 238 -0.85 -10.35 10.57
CA LEU A 238 -0.56 -11.00 9.29
C LEU A 238 -1.40 -10.37 8.19
N LEU A 239 -0.73 -9.87 7.15
CA LEU A 239 -1.38 -9.26 6.00
C LEU A 239 -1.81 -10.33 4.97
N PRO A 240 -2.91 -10.09 4.24
CA PRO A 240 -3.33 -10.97 3.15
C PRO A 240 -2.23 -11.14 2.10
N ILE A 241 -2.02 -12.39 1.68
CA ILE A 241 -1.17 -12.70 0.53
C ILE A 241 -1.97 -12.41 -0.74
N TYR A 242 -1.32 -11.80 -1.73
CA TYR A 242 -1.91 -11.48 -3.02
C TYR A 242 -2.48 -12.70 -3.72
N ASP A 243 -3.74 -12.62 -4.10
CA ASP A 243 -4.49 -13.72 -4.69
C ASP A 243 -4.79 -13.45 -6.18
N SER A 244 -5.12 -12.21 -6.55
CA SER A 244 -5.45 -11.81 -7.93
C SER A 244 -5.54 -10.28 -8.04
N PRO A 245 -5.31 -9.63 -9.18
CA PRO A 245 -5.58 -8.20 -9.32
C PRO A 245 -7.09 -7.93 -9.23
N LEU A 246 -7.57 -7.44 -8.07
CA LEU A 246 -8.92 -6.89 -7.95
C LEU A 246 -8.93 -5.41 -8.31
N ARG A 247 -9.76 -5.04 -9.29
CA ARG A 247 -9.98 -3.66 -9.74
C ARG A 247 -11.32 -3.12 -9.24
N GLU A 248 -11.55 -3.26 -7.95
CA GLU A 248 -12.74 -2.79 -7.26
C GLU A 248 -12.40 -1.49 -6.53
N ASP A 249 -13.21 -0.44 -6.72
CA ASP A 249 -12.93 0.89 -6.19
C ASP A 249 -13.79 1.20 -4.96
N VAL A 250 -13.14 1.62 -3.87
CA VAL A 250 -13.84 2.36 -2.82
C VAL A 250 -13.70 3.84 -3.11
N HIS A 251 -14.84 4.49 -3.31
CA HIS A 251 -14.91 5.91 -3.60
C HIS A 251 -15.01 6.72 -2.32
N ARG A 252 -14.65 7.99 -2.40
CA ARG A 252 -14.71 8.94 -1.29
C ARG A 252 -15.18 10.29 -1.78
N ASP A 253 -15.96 10.93 -0.93
CA ASP A 253 -16.45 12.30 -1.07
C ASP A 253 -15.77 13.10 0.03
N GLU A 254 -14.95 14.06 -0.41
CA GLU A 254 -14.18 14.92 0.48
C GLU A 254 -15.07 15.92 1.22
N GLU A 255 -16.19 16.35 0.62
CA GLU A 255 -17.10 17.34 1.22
C GLU A 255 -17.89 16.72 2.37
N THR A 256 -18.33 15.47 2.20
CA THR A 256 -19.16 14.77 3.19
C THR A 256 -18.36 13.84 4.11
N ASP A 257 -17.04 13.72 3.94
CA ASP A 257 -16.19 12.74 4.63
C ASP A 257 -16.83 11.34 4.59
N THR A 258 -17.32 10.92 3.43
CA THR A 258 -18.04 9.66 3.27
C THR A 258 -17.33 8.75 2.26
N ASP A 259 -17.10 7.50 2.67
CA ASP A 259 -16.58 6.46 1.79
C ASP A 259 -17.75 5.57 1.33
N TRP A 260 -17.75 5.12 0.07
CA TRP A 260 -18.76 4.17 -0.40
C TRP A 260 -18.20 3.15 -1.38
N TYR A 261 -18.93 2.04 -1.45
CA TYR A 261 -18.66 0.95 -2.37
C TYR A 261 -19.94 0.60 -3.14
N GLU A 262 -19.83 0.45 -4.45
CA GLU A 262 -20.94 0.00 -5.29
C GLU A 262 -20.79 -1.49 -5.56
N GLY A 263 -21.89 -2.21 -5.36
CA GLY A 263 -21.84 -3.66 -5.51
C GLY A 263 -23.19 -4.31 -5.35
N VAL A 264 -23.19 -5.60 -5.60
CA VAL A 264 -24.32 -6.49 -5.35
C VAL A 264 -24.51 -6.64 -3.84
N ASN A 265 -25.73 -6.40 -3.38
CA ASN A 265 -26.11 -6.54 -1.99
C ASN A 265 -27.11 -7.68 -1.77
N ILE A 266 -26.83 -8.55 -0.80
CA ILE A 266 -27.80 -9.46 -0.20
C ILE A 266 -28.08 -8.95 1.21
N GLU A 267 -29.30 -8.44 1.43
CA GLU A 267 -29.63 -7.75 2.69
C GLU A 267 -29.68 -8.71 3.89
N LYS A 268 -30.05 -9.97 3.67
CA LYS A 268 -30.15 -11.00 4.71
C LYS A 268 -29.59 -12.33 4.21
N GLY A 269 -28.41 -12.69 4.69
CA GLY A 269 -27.84 -14.03 4.54
C GLY A 269 -27.38 -14.57 5.89
N TYR A 270 -27.86 -15.74 6.27
CA TYR A 270 -27.40 -16.43 7.47
C TYR A 270 -26.09 -17.15 7.16
N VAL A 271 -25.03 -16.81 7.90
CA VAL A 271 -23.70 -17.42 7.74
C VAL A 271 -23.42 -18.31 8.93
N CYS A 272 -23.04 -19.57 8.70
CA CYS A 272 -22.70 -20.53 9.76
C CYS A 272 -21.49 -21.39 9.42
N GLY A 273 -20.94 -22.09 10.42
CA GLY A 273 -19.76 -22.95 10.25
C GLY A 273 -18.41 -22.22 10.23
N LEU A 274 -18.41 -20.89 10.35
CA LEU A 274 -17.20 -20.04 10.37
C LEU A 274 -16.91 -19.41 11.75
N ALA A 275 -17.59 -19.84 12.81
CA ALA A 275 -17.45 -19.21 14.14
C ALA A 275 -16.15 -19.56 14.88
N LYS A 276 -15.56 -20.73 14.60
CA LYS A 276 -14.31 -21.19 15.24
C LYS A 276 -13.14 -21.07 14.26
N GLY A 277 -11.97 -20.66 14.77
CA GLY A 277 -10.70 -20.79 14.05
C GLY A 277 -10.36 -22.26 13.83
N SER A 278 -9.64 -22.58 12.75
CA SER A 278 -9.10 -23.93 12.53
C SER A 278 -7.61 -23.91 12.82
N MET A 279 -7.18 -24.68 13.83
CA MET A 279 -5.76 -24.85 14.15
C MET A 279 -5.02 -25.67 13.07
N GLU A 280 -5.75 -26.43 12.24
CA GLU A 280 -5.19 -27.41 11.29
C GLU A 280 -5.37 -27.03 9.81
N ARG A 281 -6.32 -26.13 9.48
CA ARG A 281 -6.61 -25.75 8.09
C ARG A 281 -6.45 -24.25 7.88
N SER A 282 -5.65 -23.88 6.87
CA SER A 282 -5.53 -22.50 6.38
C SER A 282 -6.87 -21.95 5.87
N VAL A 283 -7.77 -22.82 5.41
CA VAL A 283 -9.09 -22.47 4.88
C VAL A 283 -10.20 -23.06 5.75
N ARG A 284 -11.13 -22.20 6.18
CA ARG A 284 -12.35 -22.60 6.91
C ARG A 284 -13.53 -22.65 5.95
N ARG A 285 -14.38 -23.67 6.11
CA ARG A 285 -15.58 -23.87 5.27
C ARG A 285 -16.83 -23.67 6.10
N GLY A 286 -17.82 -23.03 5.52
CA GLY A 286 -19.12 -22.80 6.12
C GLY A 286 -20.20 -22.71 5.07
N GLU A 287 -21.36 -22.21 5.48
CA GLU A 287 -22.53 -22.12 4.62
C GLU A 287 -23.14 -20.72 4.69
N LEU A 288 -23.62 -20.26 3.54
CA LEU A 288 -24.48 -19.09 3.37
C LEU A 288 -25.87 -19.57 3.02
N VAL A 289 -26.83 -19.25 3.87
CA VAL A 289 -28.24 -19.57 3.67
C VAL A 289 -29.00 -18.29 3.35
N VAL A 290 -29.69 -18.28 2.20
CA VAL A 290 -30.48 -17.14 1.72
C VAL A 290 -31.88 -17.59 1.36
N GLU A 291 -32.85 -16.71 1.55
CA GLU A 291 -34.25 -16.93 1.19
C GLU A 291 -34.57 -16.11 -0.06
N ASP A 292 -35.17 -16.76 -1.07
CA ASP A 292 -35.60 -16.06 -2.29
C ASP A 292 -36.96 -15.36 -2.13
N SER A 293 -37.37 -14.63 -3.17
CA SER A 293 -38.66 -13.92 -3.16
C SER A 293 -39.90 -14.81 -3.04
N ALA A 294 -39.77 -16.12 -3.29
CA ALA A 294 -40.83 -17.11 -3.14
C ALA A 294 -40.81 -17.78 -1.74
N GLY A 295 -39.88 -17.38 -0.86
CA GLY A 295 -39.71 -17.96 0.47
C GLY A 295 -38.95 -19.29 0.46
N MET A 296 -38.33 -19.67 -0.67
CA MET A 296 -37.52 -20.88 -0.74
C MET A 296 -36.12 -20.61 -0.20
N VAL A 297 -35.65 -21.52 0.65
CA VAL A 297 -34.33 -21.45 1.26
C VAL A 297 -33.29 -22.10 0.35
N HIS A 298 -32.18 -21.41 0.12
CA HIS A 298 -31.05 -21.88 -0.67
C HIS A 298 -29.76 -21.81 0.14
N THR A 299 -28.99 -22.89 0.10
CA THR A 299 -27.70 -23.00 0.80
C THR A 299 -26.55 -23.00 -0.20
N PHE A 300 -25.53 -22.20 0.08
CA PHE A 300 -24.30 -22.07 -0.69
C PHE A 300 -23.10 -22.34 0.20
N GLU A 301 -22.13 -23.10 -0.30
CA GLU A 301 -20.86 -23.30 0.41
C GLU A 301 -20.00 -22.04 0.29
N VAL A 302 -19.44 -21.60 1.41
CA VAL A 302 -18.53 -20.46 1.51
C VAL A 302 -17.24 -20.85 2.22
N VAL A 303 -16.18 -20.10 1.93
CA VAL A 303 -14.86 -20.32 2.50
C VAL A 303 -14.27 -19.02 3.05
N ALA A 304 -13.57 -19.11 4.17
CA ALA A 304 -12.75 -18.03 4.70
C ALA A 304 -11.28 -18.46 4.68
N THR A 305 -10.43 -17.70 3.99
CA THR A 305 -8.97 -17.94 3.86
C THR A 305 -8.17 -17.30 4.99
N HIS A 306 -8.84 -16.93 6.07
CA HIS A 306 -8.28 -16.28 7.26
C HIS A 306 -8.84 -16.93 8.52
N GLN A 307 -8.17 -16.70 9.66
CA GLN A 307 -8.55 -17.29 10.94
C GLN A 307 -9.46 -16.40 11.81
N TYR A 308 -9.68 -15.13 11.43
CA TYR A 308 -10.61 -14.25 12.13
C TYR A 308 -12.02 -14.86 12.23
N PRO A 309 -12.58 -15.08 13.43
CA PRO A 309 -13.84 -15.78 13.61
C PRO A 309 -15.02 -14.98 13.06
N ILE A 310 -15.96 -15.69 12.43
CA ILE A 310 -17.21 -15.11 11.90
C ILE A 310 -18.36 -15.77 12.67
N PRO A 311 -18.92 -15.11 13.69
CA PRO A 311 -20.02 -15.66 14.47
C PRO A 311 -21.21 -16.07 13.60
N GLU A 312 -21.94 -17.09 14.01
CA GLU A 312 -23.15 -17.48 13.30
C GLU A 312 -24.24 -16.43 13.52
N ASP A 313 -24.67 -15.78 12.44
CA ASP A 313 -25.60 -14.67 12.50
C ASP A 313 -26.17 -14.38 11.11
N ILE A 314 -27.17 -13.50 11.05
CA ILE A 314 -27.67 -12.91 9.82
C ILE A 314 -26.84 -11.66 9.52
N TYR A 315 -26.23 -11.66 8.34
CA TYR A 315 -25.42 -10.55 7.84
C TYR A 315 -26.01 -9.95 6.57
N THR A 316 -25.63 -8.70 6.33
CA THR A 316 -25.69 -8.09 5.01
C THR A 316 -24.40 -8.44 4.28
N LEU A 317 -24.51 -8.91 3.03
CA LEU A 317 -23.37 -9.28 2.21
C LEU A 317 -23.25 -8.34 1.02
N ILE A 318 -22.04 -7.86 0.74
CA ILE A 318 -21.74 -7.02 -0.42
C ILE A 318 -20.65 -7.71 -1.25
N SER A 319 -20.84 -7.77 -2.56
CA SER A 319 -19.83 -8.22 -3.52
C SER A 319 -19.69 -7.18 -4.62
N GLY A 320 -18.53 -7.14 -5.27
CA GLY A 320 -18.34 -6.36 -6.50
C GLY A 320 -19.04 -7.04 -7.67
N SER A 321 -18.28 -7.39 -8.70
CA SER A 321 -18.80 -8.31 -9.72
C SER A 321 -19.05 -9.70 -9.12
N TRP A 322 -20.22 -10.28 -9.44
CA TRP A 322 -20.59 -11.66 -9.08
C TRP A 322 -19.46 -12.66 -9.39
N GLU A 323 -18.74 -12.43 -10.49
CA GLU A 323 -17.68 -13.31 -11.01
C GLU A 323 -16.47 -13.42 -10.09
N LEU A 324 -16.25 -12.43 -9.22
CA LEU A 324 -15.08 -12.39 -8.35
C LEU A 324 -15.19 -13.39 -7.18
N GLY A 325 -16.41 -13.77 -6.80
CA GLY A 325 -16.66 -14.68 -5.69
C GLY A 325 -16.25 -14.13 -4.31
N TYR A 326 -15.71 -12.91 -4.20
CA TYR A 326 -15.40 -12.25 -2.94
C TYR A 326 -16.64 -11.56 -2.38
N TRP A 327 -16.88 -11.76 -1.08
CA TRP A 327 -17.99 -11.15 -0.36
C TRP A 327 -17.48 -10.51 0.92
N ILE A 328 -17.92 -9.28 1.14
CA ILE A 328 -17.77 -8.55 2.38
C ILE A 328 -19.02 -8.84 3.21
N ILE A 329 -18.84 -9.33 4.43
CA ILE A 329 -19.94 -9.50 5.37
C ILE A 329 -19.93 -8.36 6.37
N GLY A 330 -21.11 -7.86 6.70
CA GLY A 330 -21.26 -6.75 7.61
C GLY A 330 -22.69 -6.61 8.13
N ARG A 331 -22.91 -5.51 8.84
CA ARG A 331 -24.20 -5.15 9.41
C ARG A 331 -24.65 -3.81 8.85
N ARG A 332 -25.92 -3.75 8.48
CA ARG A 332 -26.59 -2.49 8.17
C ARG A 332 -26.94 -1.76 9.45
N MET A 333 -26.49 -0.52 9.57
CA MET A 333 -26.75 0.35 10.72
C MET A 333 -28.07 1.12 10.54
N PRO A 334 -28.64 1.72 11.60
CA PRO A 334 -29.90 2.47 11.51
C PRO A 334 -29.87 3.64 10.52
N ASP A 335 -28.69 4.24 10.32
CA ASP A 335 -28.43 5.30 9.34
C ASP A 335 -28.18 4.78 7.92
N GLN A 336 -28.45 3.49 7.67
CA GLN A 336 -28.20 2.77 6.42
C GLN A 336 -26.73 2.57 6.03
N SER A 337 -25.78 2.99 6.89
CA SER A 337 -24.36 2.69 6.67
C SER A 337 -24.07 1.20 6.85
N PHE A 338 -23.02 0.74 6.17
CA PHE A 338 -22.55 -0.63 6.23
C PHE A 338 -21.30 -0.72 7.08
N THR A 339 -21.38 -1.50 8.16
CA THR A 339 -20.25 -1.81 9.03
C THR A 339 -19.72 -3.19 8.73
N LYS A 340 -18.49 -3.25 8.21
CA LYS A 340 -17.79 -4.51 7.94
C LYS A 340 -17.59 -5.33 9.21
N VAL A 341 -17.78 -6.64 9.08
CA VAL A 341 -17.48 -7.66 10.09
C VAL A 341 -16.33 -8.54 9.64
N SER A 342 -16.36 -9.03 8.39
CA SER A 342 -15.28 -9.84 7.83
C SER A 342 -15.41 -9.95 6.30
N THR A 343 -14.57 -10.76 5.68
CA THR A 343 -14.67 -11.18 4.28
C THR A 343 -14.82 -12.69 4.17
N LEU A 344 -15.37 -13.17 3.06
CA LEU A 344 -15.43 -14.59 2.70
C LEU A 344 -15.42 -14.74 1.18
N ARG A 345 -15.19 -15.96 0.69
CA ARG A 345 -15.29 -16.31 -0.71
C ARG A 345 -16.39 -17.35 -0.93
N MET A 346 -17.13 -17.23 -2.01
CA MET A 346 -17.97 -18.30 -2.51
C MET A 346 -17.17 -19.06 -3.57
N SER A 347 -17.17 -20.39 -3.52
CA SER A 347 -16.30 -21.22 -4.38
C SER A 347 -16.38 -20.80 -5.85
N GLU A 348 -15.24 -20.73 -6.55
CA GLU A 348 -15.06 -20.32 -7.96
C GLU A 348 -15.76 -21.23 -9.00
N GLN A 349 -16.71 -22.07 -8.59
CA GLN A 349 -17.61 -22.71 -9.53
C GLN A 349 -18.56 -21.66 -10.09
N THR A 350 -18.26 -21.18 -11.30
CA THR A 350 -19.07 -20.21 -12.06
C THR A 350 -20.57 -20.54 -12.02
N GLU A 351 -20.94 -21.83 -12.02
CA GLU A 351 -22.32 -22.28 -11.89
C GLU A 351 -23.01 -21.87 -10.58
N ARG A 352 -22.30 -21.89 -9.43
CA ARG A 352 -22.87 -21.50 -8.12
C ARG A 352 -23.11 -20.00 -8.05
N ILE A 353 -22.15 -19.21 -8.54
CA ILE A 353 -22.28 -17.75 -8.67
C ILE A 353 -23.46 -17.41 -9.58
N GLN A 354 -23.56 -18.04 -10.75
CA GLN A 354 -24.67 -17.84 -11.67
C GLN A 354 -26.01 -18.27 -11.05
N ARG A 355 -26.04 -19.36 -10.27
CA ARG A 355 -27.24 -19.78 -9.55
C ARG A 355 -27.69 -18.71 -8.56
N LEU A 356 -26.78 -18.17 -7.74
CA LEU A 356 -27.10 -17.11 -6.79
C LEU A 356 -27.63 -15.85 -7.48
N ALA A 357 -27.00 -15.45 -8.60
CA ALA A 357 -27.47 -14.32 -9.40
C ALA A 357 -28.89 -14.54 -9.96
N ARG A 358 -29.21 -15.76 -10.40
CA ARG A 358 -30.55 -16.12 -10.92
C ARG A 358 -31.65 -16.11 -9.86
N LEU A 359 -31.32 -16.23 -8.57
CA LEU A 359 -32.32 -16.18 -7.49
C LEU A 359 -32.91 -14.77 -7.31
N GLY A 360 -32.27 -13.73 -7.84
CA GLY A 360 -32.73 -12.35 -7.69
C GLY A 360 -32.66 -11.81 -6.26
N VAL A 361 -31.93 -12.50 -5.37
CA VAL A 361 -31.73 -12.09 -3.96
C VAL A 361 -30.73 -10.93 -3.84
N GLY A 362 -29.84 -10.79 -4.82
CA GLY A 362 -28.85 -9.72 -4.89
C GLY A 362 -29.39 -8.50 -5.63
N LYS A 363 -29.19 -7.29 -5.08
CA LYS A 363 -29.50 -6.02 -5.74
C LYS A 363 -28.27 -5.14 -5.82
N TRP A 364 -27.99 -4.59 -7.00
CA TRP A 364 -26.93 -3.59 -7.15
C TRP A 364 -27.31 -2.32 -6.38
N SER A 365 -26.42 -1.85 -5.53
CA SER A 365 -26.64 -0.64 -4.73
C SER A 365 -25.32 0.03 -4.31
N ARG A 366 -25.41 1.33 -4.04
CA ARG A 366 -24.34 2.10 -3.40
C ARG A 366 -24.43 1.90 -1.88
N ASN A 367 -23.32 1.54 -1.25
CA ASN A 367 -23.24 1.26 0.18
C ASN A 367 -22.27 2.25 0.82
N CYS A 368 -22.77 3.13 1.69
CA CYS A 368 -21.93 4.01 2.50
C CYS A 368 -21.21 3.16 3.56
N LEU A 369 -19.89 3.28 3.64
CA LEU A 369 -19.06 2.48 4.53
C LEU A 369 -18.82 3.24 5.84
N SER A 370 -19.03 2.56 6.97
CA SER A 370 -18.77 3.11 8.30
C SER A 370 -17.34 2.90 8.75
#